data_AF-A0A7V5Y5H8-F1
#
_entry.id   AF-A0A7V5Y5H8-F1
#
_cell.length_a   1.000
_cell.length_b   1.000
_cell.length_c   1.000
_cell.angle_alpha   90.00
_cell.angle_beta   90.00
_cell.angle_gamma   90.00
#
_symmetry.space_group_name_H-M   'P 1'
#
loop_
_entity.id
_entity.type
_entity.pdbx_description
1 polymer ?
#
loop_
_entity_poly.entity_id
_entity_poly.type
_entity_poly.pdbx_seq_one_letter_code
_entity_poly.pdbx_strand_id
1 'polypeptide(L)'
;MIRQEKQEALSPPPVVYAFLDIDLDQPAPKGHYWISLHRKILRYRGGEVVEEPLQSIPLFLDPIKNEFRHMDLSPDGQYYYYAGVSFTYCGRVGDAGFKPIVLKSLYRCKFSPDSRFLCGYGGGEVEGMIVVDCATRRVRRLATPEYPRGTEDPYTDYRFGWYPDSRHIWYQEDVGALDYHRLRAYKQDVVSGRRWVLKGRQLDEVYRDWALLDPRYRWGPVGMDDNSAFRYSPRQQVRVRVAPLTAASYLEYRSGRQQVSVEWRDGRSRVVIERGQHPWVQILPRDVTEDGRWVLLSVGKQKDEENFHSELLAVEVPTDRRYSYVQLSGKGVGLVGTPRLETPYDRPLYQFWRGESLRTPSACVYQGDGLSEFGARYDRT
;
A
#
# COMPACT_ATOMS: atom_id res chain seq x y z
N MET A 1 3.46 29.06 42.91
CA MET A 1 4.50 29.14 41.85
C MET A 1 4.61 27.75 41.24
N ILE A 2 3.88 27.49 40.16
CA ILE A 2 3.89 26.19 39.47
C ILE A 2 5.12 26.20 38.57
N ARG A 3 6.10 25.31 38.83
CA ARG A 3 7.24 25.11 37.93
C ARG A 3 6.68 24.72 36.56
N GLN A 4 6.80 25.61 35.57
CA GLN A 4 6.73 25.22 34.18
C GLN A 4 7.94 24.32 33.91
N GLU A 5 7.76 23.02 34.04
CA GLU A 5 8.68 22.06 33.44
C GLU A 5 8.73 22.39 31.95
N LYS A 6 9.93 22.76 31.49
CA LYS A 6 10.23 23.02 30.10
C LYS A 6 10.02 21.69 29.38
N GLN A 7 8.81 21.47 28.88
CA GLN A 7 8.46 20.24 28.17
C GLN A 7 9.39 20.16 26.96
N GLU A 8 10.42 19.32 27.04
CA GLU A 8 11.33 19.09 25.92
C GLU A 8 10.49 18.72 24.71
N ALA A 9 10.69 19.44 23.61
CA ALA A 9 9.98 19.19 22.38
C ALA A 9 10.28 17.74 21.96
N LEU A 10 9.26 16.88 22.02
CA LEU A 10 9.41 15.49 21.63
C LEU A 10 9.66 15.44 20.12
N SER A 11 10.78 14.84 19.73
CA SER A 11 11.07 14.57 18.32
C SER A 11 10.02 13.62 17.73
N PRO A 12 9.70 13.76 16.43
CA PRO A 12 8.79 12.84 15.76
C PRO A 12 9.35 11.40 15.80
N PRO A 13 8.46 10.37 15.78
CA PRO A 13 8.91 8.99 15.71
C PRO A 13 9.73 8.75 14.44
N PRO A 14 10.73 7.86 14.45
CA PRO A 14 11.44 7.48 13.24
C PRO A 14 10.47 7.03 12.15
N VAL A 15 10.79 7.31 10.88
CA VAL A 15 10.00 6.85 9.74
C VAL A 15 10.72 5.65 9.13
N VAL A 16 10.00 4.56 8.96
CA VAL A 16 10.45 3.41 8.18
C VAL A 16 9.89 3.52 6.78
N TYR A 17 10.75 3.24 5.81
CA TYR A 17 10.42 3.06 4.42
C TYR A 17 10.76 1.62 4.03
N ALA A 18 9.75 0.83 3.68
CA ALA A 18 9.91 -0.55 3.23
C ALA A 18 9.32 -0.73 1.84
N PHE A 19 10.10 -1.31 0.93
CA PHE A 19 9.74 -1.46 -0.48
C PHE A 19 10.45 -2.68 -1.09
N LEU A 20 9.84 -3.30 -2.10
CA LEU A 20 10.52 -4.32 -2.89
C LEU A 20 11.10 -3.65 -4.13
N ASP A 21 12.33 -3.97 -4.51
CA ASP A 21 12.91 -3.43 -5.74
C ASP A 21 13.99 -4.35 -6.30
N ILE A 22 14.48 -4.01 -7.48
CA ILE A 22 15.66 -4.61 -8.07
C ILE A 22 16.89 -4.30 -7.20
N ASP A 23 17.56 -5.34 -6.76
CA ASP A 23 18.81 -5.25 -6.01
C ASP A 23 19.99 -5.31 -6.97
N LEU A 24 20.48 -4.13 -7.36
CA LEU A 24 21.61 -4.00 -8.29
C LEU A 24 22.96 -4.34 -7.65
N ASP A 25 23.02 -4.37 -6.32
CA ASP A 25 24.25 -4.69 -5.57
C ASP A 25 24.46 -6.21 -5.45
N GLN A 26 23.42 -7.00 -5.74
CA GLN A 26 23.48 -8.46 -5.71
C GLN A 26 23.77 -9.04 -7.11
N PRO A 27 24.84 -9.84 -7.28
CA PRO A 27 25.12 -10.47 -8.57
C PRO A 27 24.00 -11.45 -8.95
N ALA A 28 23.49 -11.30 -10.18
CA ALA A 28 22.43 -12.14 -10.74
C ALA A 28 22.89 -12.86 -12.01
N PRO A 29 22.35 -14.07 -12.31
CA PRO A 29 22.57 -14.73 -13.59
C PRO A 29 22.15 -13.87 -14.77
N LYS A 30 22.79 -14.06 -15.93
CA LYS A 30 22.44 -13.34 -17.17
C LYS A 30 20.94 -13.47 -17.46
N GLY A 31 20.29 -12.33 -17.72
CA GLY A 31 18.86 -12.29 -18.03
C GLY A 31 17.92 -12.24 -16.81
N HIS A 32 18.47 -12.07 -15.59
CA HIS A 32 17.71 -11.96 -14.34
C HIS A 32 18.19 -10.79 -13.48
N TYR A 33 17.33 -10.38 -12.55
CA TYR A 33 17.68 -9.50 -11.43
C TYR A 33 17.19 -10.11 -10.12
N TRP A 34 17.88 -9.79 -9.02
CA TRP A 34 17.35 -10.04 -7.69
C TRP A 34 16.26 -9.01 -7.38
N ILE A 35 15.13 -9.48 -6.87
CA ILE A 35 14.17 -8.65 -6.17
C ILE A 35 14.44 -8.80 -4.67
N SER A 36 14.67 -7.68 -4.00
CA SER A 36 14.94 -7.62 -2.56
C SER A 36 13.87 -6.80 -1.84
N LEU A 37 13.61 -7.13 -0.57
CA LEU A 37 12.94 -6.23 0.35
C LEU A 37 13.97 -5.27 0.91
N HIS A 38 13.86 -4.00 0.52
CA HIS A 38 14.67 -2.92 1.03
C HIS A 38 13.96 -2.22 2.20
N ARG A 39 14.74 -1.89 3.22
CA ARG A 39 14.29 -1.16 4.41
C ARG A 39 15.25 -0.03 4.72
N LYS A 40 14.69 1.16 4.90
CA LYS A 40 15.39 2.39 5.25
C LYS A 40 14.71 3.04 6.44
N ILE A 41 15.49 3.55 7.40
CA ILE A 41 14.96 4.25 8.57
C ILE A 41 15.46 5.69 8.53
N LEU A 42 14.54 6.63 8.70
CA LEU A 42 14.81 8.05 8.81
C LEU A 42 14.53 8.50 10.25
N ARG A 43 15.46 9.21 10.86
CA ARG A 43 15.33 9.73 12.23
C ARG A 43 15.51 11.22 12.26
N TYR A 44 14.71 11.90 13.07
CA TYR A 44 14.92 13.31 13.36
C TYR A 44 15.81 13.45 14.61
N ARG A 45 17.00 14.04 14.48
CA ARG A 45 17.97 14.25 15.57
C ARG A 45 18.57 15.66 15.45
N GLY A 46 18.46 16.46 16.51
CA GLY A 46 19.13 17.76 16.57
C GLY A 46 18.67 18.78 15.51
N GLY A 47 17.46 18.65 14.96
CA GLY A 47 16.98 19.51 13.87
C GLY A 47 17.27 18.97 12.47
N GLU A 48 17.98 17.84 12.36
CA GLU A 48 18.36 17.24 11.08
C GLU A 48 17.76 15.83 10.93
N VAL A 49 17.67 15.39 9.68
CA VAL A 49 17.24 14.03 9.35
C VAL A 49 18.48 13.18 9.15
N VAL A 50 18.61 12.14 9.96
CA VAL A 50 19.64 11.12 9.85
C VAL A 50 19.03 9.88 9.21
N GLU A 51 19.65 9.43 8.13
CA GLU A 51 19.31 8.19 7.45
C GLU A 51 20.17 7.05 7.98
N GLU A 52 19.53 5.94 8.36
CA GLU A 52 20.24 4.69 8.67
C GLU A 52 20.62 3.94 7.38
N PRO A 53 21.70 3.13 7.40
CA PRO A 53 22.09 2.30 6.27
C PRO A 53 20.93 1.44 5.74
N LEU A 54 20.80 1.38 4.42
CA LEU A 54 19.82 0.54 3.74
C LEU A 54 20.06 -0.93 4.10
N GLN A 55 18.99 -1.61 4.50
CA GLN A 55 18.99 -3.05 4.73
C GLN A 55 18.24 -3.72 3.58
N SER A 56 18.85 -4.71 2.93
CA SER A 56 18.25 -5.46 1.83
C SER A 56 18.15 -6.94 2.19
N ILE A 57 16.99 -7.54 1.94
CA ILE A 57 16.76 -8.99 2.09
C ILE A 57 16.42 -9.54 0.71
N PRO A 58 17.29 -10.34 0.07
CA PRO A 58 17.00 -10.94 -1.22
C PRO A 58 15.80 -11.89 -1.11
N LEU A 59 14.88 -11.79 -2.06
CA LEU A 59 13.64 -12.56 -2.07
C LEU A 59 13.64 -13.60 -3.18
N PHE A 60 13.79 -13.19 -4.43
CA PHE A 60 13.75 -14.09 -5.59
C PHE A 60 14.43 -13.47 -6.82
N LEU A 61 14.70 -14.31 -7.83
CA LEU A 61 15.17 -13.86 -9.15
C LEU A 61 13.98 -13.65 -10.09
N ASP A 62 13.87 -12.45 -10.67
CA ASP A 62 12.89 -12.13 -11.71
C ASP A 62 13.59 -12.02 -13.08
N PRO A 63 13.05 -12.63 -14.15
CA PRO A 63 13.53 -12.37 -15.51
C PRO A 63 13.37 -10.89 -15.90
N ILE A 64 14.37 -10.32 -16.57
CA ILE A 64 14.45 -8.90 -16.98
C ILE A 64 13.21 -8.40 -17.75
N LYS A 65 12.46 -9.31 -18.39
CA LYS A 65 11.30 -8.98 -19.23
C LYS A 65 9.98 -8.80 -18.47
N ASN A 66 9.95 -9.02 -17.16
CA ASN A 66 8.73 -8.89 -16.38
C ASN A 66 8.58 -7.45 -15.87
N GLU A 67 7.87 -6.61 -16.63
CA GLU A 67 7.61 -5.23 -16.25
C GLU A 67 6.81 -5.15 -14.95
N PHE A 68 7.27 -4.34 -14.01
CA PHE A 68 6.63 -4.13 -12.71
C PHE A 68 5.24 -3.49 -12.83
N ARG A 69 4.28 -3.96 -12.01
CA ARG A 69 2.96 -3.33 -11.84
C ARG A 69 2.73 -2.85 -10.42
N HIS A 70 2.77 -3.75 -9.45
CA HIS A 70 2.42 -3.45 -8.05
C HIS A 70 3.05 -4.47 -7.10
N MET A 71 3.22 -4.10 -5.84
CA MET A 71 3.77 -4.96 -4.79
C MET A 71 3.15 -4.58 -3.45
N ASP A 72 3.17 -5.50 -2.49
CA ASP A 72 2.86 -5.14 -1.10
C ASP A 72 3.43 -6.17 -0.13
N LEU A 73 3.46 -5.79 1.13
CA LEU A 73 3.69 -6.69 2.27
C LEU A 73 2.37 -6.96 2.97
N SER A 74 2.25 -8.19 3.48
CA SER A 74 1.18 -8.53 4.41
C SER A 74 1.27 -7.70 5.71
N PRO A 75 0.16 -7.48 6.44
CA PRO A 75 0.13 -6.64 7.64
C PRO A 75 1.17 -6.96 8.73
N ASP A 76 1.52 -8.23 8.90
CA ASP A 76 2.55 -8.73 9.82
C ASP A 76 3.96 -8.76 9.21
N GLY A 77 4.10 -8.39 7.93
CA GLY A 77 5.35 -8.37 7.18
C GLY A 77 5.93 -9.75 6.85
N GLN A 78 5.20 -10.84 7.09
CA GLN A 78 5.71 -12.20 6.88
C GLN A 78 5.64 -12.65 5.42
N TYR A 79 4.64 -12.15 4.69
CA TYR A 79 4.42 -12.46 3.28
C TYR A 79 4.55 -11.21 2.41
N TYR A 80 4.89 -11.44 1.15
CA TYR A 80 4.94 -10.42 0.11
C TYR A 80 4.20 -10.89 -1.14
N TYR A 81 3.82 -9.93 -1.97
CA TYR A 81 3.66 -10.20 -3.39
C TYR A 81 4.37 -9.16 -4.24
N TYR A 82 4.77 -9.58 -5.44
CA TYR A 82 5.34 -8.74 -6.48
C TYR A 82 4.61 -9.09 -7.78
N ALA A 83 3.77 -8.18 -8.26
CA ALA A 83 3.00 -8.33 -9.49
C ALA A 83 3.72 -7.60 -10.62
N GLY A 84 4.13 -8.37 -11.63
CA GLY A 84 4.53 -7.85 -12.93
C GLY A 84 3.42 -8.02 -13.97
N VAL A 85 3.69 -7.60 -15.20
CA VAL A 85 2.75 -7.70 -16.33
C VAL A 85 2.40 -9.16 -16.63
N SER A 86 3.40 -10.03 -16.63
CA SER A 86 3.23 -11.44 -17.01
C SER A 86 2.95 -12.33 -15.80
N PHE A 87 3.67 -12.08 -14.71
CA PHE A 87 3.67 -12.97 -13.55
C PHE A 87 3.58 -12.20 -12.24
N THR A 88 2.94 -12.85 -11.27
CA THR A 88 2.84 -12.39 -9.90
C THR A 88 3.45 -13.41 -8.98
N TYR A 89 4.44 -12.98 -8.24
CA TYR A 89 5.14 -13.78 -7.25
C TYR A 89 4.50 -13.53 -5.89
N CYS A 90 4.18 -14.59 -5.16
CA CYS A 90 3.75 -14.52 -3.76
C CYS A 90 4.67 -15.40 -2.92
N GLY A 91 5.36 -14.80 -1.96
CA GLY A 91 6.39 -15.46 -1.19
C GLY A 91 6.39 -15.10 0.29
N ARG A 92 7.33 -15.68 1.02
CA ARG A 92 7.56 -15.43 2.44
C ARG A 92 8.87 -14.66 2.61
N VAL A 93 8.86 -13.64 3.46
CA VAL A 93 10.04 -12.81 3.75
C VAL A 93 11.01 -13.59 4.63
N GLY A 94 12.30 -13.59 4.26
CA GLY A 94 13.38 -14.14 5.08
C GLY A 94 13.45 -15.67 5.14
N ASP A 95 12.71 -16.37 4.29
CA ASP A 95 12.78 -17.83 4.16
C ASP A 95 13.36 -18.18 2.78
N ALA A 96 14.68 -18.35 2.70
CA ALA A 96 15.39 -18.65 1.46
C ALA A 96 14.98 -20.00 0.83
N GLY A 97 14.41 -20.92 1.61
CA GLY A 97 13.85 -22.18 1.12
C GLY A 97 12.46 -22.03 0.52
N PHE A 98 11.77 -20.91 0.79
CA PHE A 98 10.42 -20.65 0.32
C PHE A 98 10.44 -20.19 -1.15
N LYS A 99 10.25 -21.14 -2.07
CA LYS A 99 10.02 -20.81 -3.48
C LYS A 99 8.68 -20.06 -3.64
N PRO A 100 8.66 -18.83 -4.21
CA PRO A 100 7.42 -18.10 -4.37
C PRO A 100 6.45 -18.85 -5.28
N ILE A 101 5.16 -18.69 -4.99
CA ILE A 101 4.08 -19.11 -5.89
C ILE A 101 4.10 -18.13 -7.08
N VAL A 102 4.12 -18.65 -8.30
CA VAL A 102 4.10 -17.85 -9.52
C VAL A 102 2.72 -17.97 -10.15
N LEU A 103 1.98 -16.86 -10.20
CA LEU A 103 0.64 -16.77 -10.77
C LEU A 103 0.68 -15.98 -12.07
N LYS A 104 -0.13 -16.39 -13.06
CA LYS A 104 -0.21 -15.68 -14.35
C LYS A 104 -1.02 -14.39 -14.19
N SER A 105 -0.34 -13.24 -14.27
CA SER A 105 -0.89 -11.89 -14.24
C SER A 105 -1.98 -11.69 -13.17
N LEU A 106 -1.64 -11.91 -11.90
CA LEU A 106 -2.52 -11.54 -10.78
C LEU A 106 -2.23 -10.09 -10.38
N TYR A 107 -3.20 -9.20 -10.50
CA TYR A 107 -3.05 -7.77 -10.25
C TYR A 107 -4.11 -7.27 -9.27
N ARG A 108 -3.95 -6.02 -8.81
CA ARG A 108 -4.85 -5.38 -7.84
C ARG A 108 -4.97 -6.20 -6.55
N CYS A 109 -3.85 -6.64 -6.00
CA CYS A 109 -3.86 -7.59 -4.89
C CYS A 109 -3.93 -6.87 -3.53
N LYS A 110 -4.63 -7.47 -2.56
CA LYS A 110 -4.67 -7.02 -1.17
C LYS A 110 -4.63 -8.21 -0.22
N PHE A 111 -3.79 -8.10 0.80
CA PHE A 111 -3.74 -9.07 1.89
C PHE A 111 -4.94 -8.91 2.82
N SER A 112 -5.38 -10.00 3.42
CA SER A 112 -6.35 -9.98 4.52
C SER A 112 -5.74 -9.29 5.75
N PRO A 113 -6.58 -8.71 6.65
CA PRO A 113 -6.10 -8.06 7.88
C PRO A 113 -5.21 -8.93 8.77
N ASP A 114 -5.44 -10.25 8.79
CA ASP A 114 -4.66 -11.23 9.55
C ASP A 114 -3.46 -11.82 8.79
N SER A 115 -3.09 -11.26 7.64
CA SER A 115 -2.01 -11.74 6.75
C SER A 115 -2.19 -13.14 6.15
N ARG A 116 -3.29 -13.84 6.42
CA ARG A 116 -3.44 -15.24 6.01
C ARG A 116 -3.68 -15.42 4.52
N PHE A 117 -4.41 -14.50 3.90
CA PHE A 117 -4.86 -14.62 2.53
C PHE A 117 -4.38 -13.44 1.68
N LEU A 118 -4.09 -13.72 0.42
CA LEU A 118 -3.91 -12.72 -0.63
C LEU A 118 -5.05 -12.86 -1.63
N CYS A 119 -5.79 -11.78 -1.88
CA CYS A 119 -6.84 -11.73 -2.91
C CYS A 119 -6.44 -10.76 -4.02
N GLY A 120 -6.75 -11.08 -5.27
CA GLY A 120 -6.57 -10.19 -6.42
C GLY A 120 -7.34 -10.66 -7.64
N TYR A 121 -7.24 -9.93 -8.74
CA TYR A 121 -7.86 -10.29 -10.02
C TYR A 121 -6.82 -10.80 -11.00
N GLY A 122 -7.16 -11.83 -11.77
CA GLY A 122 -6.28 -12.38 -12.81
C GLY A 122 -6.61 -13.83 -13.17
N GLY A 123 -5.65 -14.51 -13.80
CA GLY A 123 -5.74 -15.94 -14.08
C GLY A 123 -6.07 -16.30 -15.53
N GLY A 124 -5.11 -16.08 -16.44
CA GLY A 124 -5.10 -16.73 -17.75
C GLY A 124 -6.28 -16.40 -18.67
N GLU A 125 -6.82 -17.41 -19.35
CA GLU A 125 -7.84 -17.27 -20.42
C GLU A 125 -9.19 -16.71 -19.95
N VAL A 126 -9.45 -16.67 -18.64
CA VAL A 126 -10.66 -16.08 -18.06
C VAL A 126 -10.29 -15.34 -16.78
N GLU A 127 -10.39 -14.01 -16.81
CA GLU A 127 -10.16 -13.17 -15.64
C GLU A 127 -11.11 -13.56 -14.49
N GLY A 128 -10.56 -13.78 -13.30
CA GLY A 128 -11.32 -14.10 -12.12
C GLY A 128 -10.68 -13.55 -10.85
N MET A 129 -11.45 -13.52 -9.78
CA MET A 129 -10.96 -13.19 -8.45
C MET A 129 -10.32 -14.44 -7.84
N ILE A 130 -9.03 -14.36 -7.55
CA ILE A 130 -8.21 -15.45 -7.02
C ILE A 130 -7.86 -15.16 -5.57
N VAL A 131 -7.93 -16.18 -4.72
CA VAL A 131 -7.40 -16.16 -3.36
C VAL A 131 -6.30 -17.19 -3.19
N VAL A 132 -5.23 -16.76 -2.55
CA VAL A 132 -4.09 -17.57 -2.13
C VAL A 132 -4.13 -17.66 -0.61
N ASP A 133 -4.16 -18.87 -0.06
CA ASP A 133 -3.84 -19.10 1.36
C ASP A 133 -2.31 -19.14 1.48
N CYS A 134 -1.72 -18.10 2.09
CA CYS A 134 -0.28 -17.85 2.05
C CYS A 134 0.52 -18.94 2.77
N ALA A 135 -0.02 -19.47 3.87
CA ALA A 135 0.62 -20.53 4.64
C ALA A 135 0.58 -21.89 3.92
N THR A 136 -0.59 -22.28 3.40
CA THR A 136 -0.77 -23.59 2.76
C THR A 136 -0.44 -23.57 1.26
N ARG A 137 -0.19 -22.40 0.69
CA ARG A 137 0.08 -22.15 -0.74
C ARG A 137 -1.07 -22.58 -1.66
N ARG A 138 -2.27 -22.78 -1.11
CA ARG A 138 -3.45 -23.19 -1.88
C ARG A 138 -4.01 -22.00 -2.64
N VAL A 139 -4.18 -22.16 -3.95
CA VAL A 139 -4.74 -21.14 -4.84
C VAL A 139 -6.14 -21.56 -5.25
N ARG A 140 -7.11 -20.65 -5.18
CA ARG A 140 -8.52 -20.91 -5.50
C ARG A 140 -9.11 -19.75 -6.28
N ARG A 141 -9.96 -20.04 -7.25
CA ARG A 141 -10.82 -19.03 -7.88
C ARG A 141 -12.07 -18.87 -7.02
N LEU A 142 -12.36 -17.65 -6.58
CA LEU A 142 -13.55 -17.32 -5.79
C LEU A 142 -14.74 -16.93 -6.66
N ALA A 143 -14.50 -16.07 -7.64
CA ALA A 143 -15.55 -15.59 -8.53
C ALA A 143 -14.98 -15.30 -9.91
N THR A 144 -15.86 -15.31 -10.91
CA THR A 144 -15.63 -14.72 -12.22
C THR A 144 -16.61 -13.56 -12.32
N PRO A 145 -16.20 -12.33 -11.97
CA PRO A 145 -17.15 -11.21 -11.98
C PRO A 145 -17.65 -10.98 -13.41
N GLU A 146 -18.94 -10.72 -13.53
CA GLU A 146 -19.55 -10.37 -14.80
C GLU A 146 -19.23 -8.91 -15.13
N TYR A 147 -18.47 -8.68 -16.19
CA TYR A 147 -18.28 -7.36 -16.80
C TYR A 147 -18.96 -7.33 -18.17
N PRO A 148 -19.49 -6.18 -18.62
CA PRO A 148 -20.14 -6.07 -19.92
C PRO A 148 -19.13 -6.45 -21.02
N ARG A 149 -19.47 -7.45 -21.84
CA ARG A 149 -18.64 -7.80 -23.00
C ARG A 149 -18.47 -6.56 -23.88
N GLY A 150 -17.22 -6.19 -24.19
CA GLY A 150 -16.91 -5.06 -25.06
C GLY A 150 -16.46 -3.79 -24.32
N THR A 151 -16.47 -3.75 -22.99
CA THR A 151 -15.64 -2.79 -22.26
C THR A 151 -14.21 -3.33 -22.20
N GLU A 152 -13.51 -3.31 -23.33
CA GLU A 152 -12.04 -3.29 -23.36
C GLU A 152 -11.51 -1.96 -22.80
N ASP A 153 -12.21 -1.39 -21.81
CA ASP A 153 -11.75 -0.20 -21.16
C ASP A 153 -10.63 -0.61 -20.20
N PRO A 154 -9.37 -0.18 -20.44
CA PRO A 154 -8.28 -0.39 -19.49
C PRO A 154 -8.59 0.18 -18.09
N TYR A 155 -9.64 1.01 -17.97
CA TYR A 155 -10.18 1.55 -16.74
C TYR A 155 -11.33 0.76 -16.12
N THR A 156 -11.55 -0.52 -16.50
CA THR A 156 -12.53 -1.36 -15.79
C THR A 156 -12.20 -1.34 -14.29
N ASP A 157 -13.07 -0.71 -13.50
CA ASP A 157 -12.84 -0.43 -12.10
C ASP A 157 -13.22 -1.66 -11.28
N TYR A 158 -12.36 -2.67 -11.31
CA TYR A 158 -12.37 -3.75 -10.33
C TYR A 158 -12.38 -3.13 -8.93
N ARG A 159 -13.38 -3.47 -8.11
CA ARG A 159 -13.52 -2.99 -6.73
C ARG A 159 -13.77 -4.14 -5.79
N PHE A 160 -12.95 -4.26 -4.77
CA PHE A 160 -13.14 -5.24 -3.71
C PHE A 160 -12.44 -4.81 -2.43
N GLY A 161 -12.79 -5.44 -1.32
CA GLY A 161 -12.05 -5.29 -0.09
C GLY A 161 -12.36 -6.38 0.91
N TRP A 162 -11.47 -6.54 1.88
CA TRP A 162 -11.61 -7.47 2.98
C TRP A 162 -12.51 -6.88 4.06
N TYR A 163 -13.34 -7.73 4.65
CA TYR A 163 -13.93 -7.45 5.94
C TYR A 163 -12.86 -7.59 7.04
N PRO A 164 -13.02 -6.92 8.19
CA PRO A 164 -12.08 -6.98 9.31
C PRO A 164 -11.88 -8.40 9.87
N ASP A 165 -12.83 -9.30 9.63
CA ASP A 165 -12.78 -10.71 10.05
C ASP A 165 -11.80 -11.57 9.24
N SER A 166 -11.18 -11.03 8.19
CA SER A 166 -10.23 -11.73 7.29
C SER A 166 -10.81 -12.97 6.58
N ARG A 167 -12.11 -13.23 6.70
CA ARG A 167 -12.79 -14.39 6.12
C ARG A 167 -13.69 -14.00 4.96
N HIS A 168 -14.21 -12.78 4.99
CA HIS A 168 -15.10 -12.31 3.95
C HIS A 168 -14.45 -11.21 3.12
N ILE A 169 -14.82 -11.18 1.87
CA ILE A 169 -14.55 -10.07 0.96
C ILE A 169 -15.86 -9.49 0.47
N TRP A 170 -15.88 -8.19 0.24
CA TRP A 170 -16.87 -7.57 -0.62
C TRP A 170 -16.25 -7.31 -1.99
N TYR A 171 -17.06 -7.37 -3.04
CA TYR A 171 -16.65 -6.95 -4.38
C TYR A 171 -17.84 -6.44 -5.18
N GLN A 172 -17.57 -5.68 -6.24
CA GLN A 172 -18.59 -5.16 -7.13
C GLN A 172 -18.42 -5.67 -8.55
N GLU A 173 -19.55 -5.92 -9.21
CA GLU A 173 -19.62 -6.17 -10.64
C GLU A 173 -20.03 -4.85 -11.31
N ASP A 174 -19.18 -4.36 -12.22
CA ASP A 174 -19.49 -3.15 -12.99
C ASP A 174 -20.54 -3.51 -14.04
N VAL A 175 -21.66 -2.81 -14.03
CA VAL A 175 -22.76 -2.98 -14.99
C VAL A 175 -22.93 -1.73 -15.87
N GLY A 176 -21.90 -0.88 -15.95
CA GLY A 176 -21.88 0.33 -16.76
C GLY A 176 -22.54 1.56 -16.11
N ALA A 177 -22.53 1.65 -14.78
CA ALA A 177 -23.16 2.75 -14.05
C ALA A 177 -22.14 3.66 -13.35
N LEU A 178 -22.26 4.97 -13.53
CA LEU A 178 -21.47 5.99 -12.82
C LEU A 178 -21.85 6.13 -11.33
N ASP A 179 -23.05 5.65 -10.95
CA ASP A 179 -23.52 5.65 -9.56
C ASP A 179 -23.18 4.32 -8.88
N TYR A 180 -22.18 4.35 -7.99
CA TYR A 180 -21.64 3.16 -7.32
C TYR A 180 -22.68 2.42 -6.46
N HIS A 181 -23.72 3.11 -5.99
CA HIS A 181 -24.80 2.50 -5.20
C HIS A 181 -25.76 1.66 -6.06
N ARG A 182 -25.69 1.77 -7.39
CA ARG A 182 -26.52 1.00 -8.33
C ARG A 182 -25.83 -0.24 -8.88
N LEU A 183 -24.55 -0.43 -8.57
CA LEU A 183 -23.78 -1.60 -8.98
C LEU A 183 -24.15 -2.82 -8.14
N ARG A 184 -24.08 -4.01 -8.74
CA ARG A 184 -24.28 -5.25 -7.99
C ARG A 184 -23.05 -5.50 -7.13
N ALA A 185 -23.25 -5.51 -5.82
CA ALA A 185 -22.19 -5.80 -4.87
C ALA A 185 -22.49 -7.12 -4.13
N TYR A 186 -21.44 -7.82 -3.76
CA TYR A 186 -21.53 -9.10 -3.09
C TYR A 186 -20.62 -9.14 -1.89
N LYS A 187 -21.03 -9.91 -0.88
CA LYS A 187 -20.14 -10.45 0.15
C LYS A 187 -19.87 -11.90 -0.19
N GLN A 188 -18.64 -12.36 -0.01
CA GLN A 188 -18.28 -13.75 -0.26
C GLN A 188 -17.35 -14.27 0.84
N ASP A 189 -17.63 -15.49 1.31
CA ASP A 189 -16.77 -16.23 2.23
C ASP A 189 -15.65 -16.91 1.42
N VAL A 190 -14.39 -16.59 1.72
CA VAL A 190 -13.24 -17.09 0.95
C VAL A 190 -12.94 -18.56 1.18
N VAL A 191 -13.46 -19.15 2.26
CA VAL A 191 -13.27 -20.55 2.62
C VAL A 191 -14.37 -21.41 2.00
N SER A 192 -15.63 -21.03 2.17
CA SER A 192 -16.78 -21.81 1.69
C SER A 192 -17.19 -21.48 0.25
N GLY A 193 -16.76 -20.33 -0.28
CA GLY A 193 -17.18 -19.81 -1.58
C GLY A 193 -18.62 -19.25 -1.58
N ARG A 194 -19.34 -19.36 -0.46
CA ARG A 194 -20.73 -18.88 -0.35
C ARG A 194 -20.79 -17.38 -0.59
N ARG A 195 -21.74 -16.98 -1.43
CA ARG A 195 -21.92 -15.60 -1.90
C ARG A 195 -23.28 -15.06 -1.50
N TRP A 196 -23.33 -13.80 -1.11
CA TRP A 196 -24.54 -13.06 -0.76
C TRP A 196 -24.57 -11.74 -1.53
N VAL A 197 -25.74 -11.34 -2.01
CA VAL A 197 -25.94 -10.00 -2.61
C VAL A 197 -26.04 -8.98 -1.49
N LEU A 198 -25.27 -7.89 -1.59
CA LEU A 198 -25.36 -6.76 -0.67
C LEU A 198 -26.44 -5.80 -1.13
N LYS A 199 -27.32 -5.39 -0.21
CA LYS A 199 -28.40 -4.42 -0.46
C LYS A 199 -28.63 -3.52 0.75
N GLY A 200 -29.16 -2.33 0.49
CA GLY A 200 -29.52 -1.35 1.52
C GLY A 200 -28.34 -1.06 2.46
N ARG A 201 -28.59 -1.16 3.77
CA ARG A 201 -27.60 -0.89 4.82
C ARG A 201 -26.28 -1.65 4.64
N GLN A 202 -26.31 -2.91 4.19
CA GLN A 202 -25.07 -3.70 4.01
C GLN A 202 -24.20 -3.13 2.88
N LEU A 203 -24.82 -2.57 1.86
CA LEU A 203 -24.10 -1.89 0.79
C LEU A 203 -23.57 -0.54 1.28
N ASP A 204 -24.39 0.23 2.01
CA ASP A 204 -23.97 1.53 2.57
C ASP A 204 -22.78 1.39 3.52
N GLU A 205 -22.70 0.30 4.28
CA GLU A 205 -21.58 -0.01 5.16
C GLU A 205 -20.26 -0.12 4.39
N VAL A 206 -20.24 -0.68 3.17
CA VAL A 206 -19.02 -0.77 2.36
C VAL A 206 -18.39 0.61 2.07
N TYR A 207 -19.22 1.65 1.99
CA TYR A 207 -18.80 3.00 1.64
C TYR A 207 -18.64 3.95 2.83
N ARG A 208 -19.05 3.52 4.02
CA ARG A 208 -19.10 4.41 5.20
C ARG A 208 -18.44 3.80 6.42
N ASP A 209 -18.36 2.47 6.50
CA ASP A 209 -17.75 1.80 7.63
C ASP A 209 -16.25 2.05 7.67
N TRP A 210 -15.80 2.49 8.84
CA TRP A 210 -14.43 2.88 9.12
C TRP A 210 -13.40 1.81 8.73
N ALA A 211 -13.72 0.54 8.97
CA ALA A 211 -12.79 -0.55 8.73
C ALA A 211 -12.83 -1.04 7.28
N LEU A 212 -13.98 -0.93 6.61
CA LEU A 212 -14.12 -1.26 5.18
C LEU A 212 -13.51 -0.21 4.27
N LEU A 213 -13.38 1.03 4.75
CA LEU A 213 -12.72 2.12 4.02
C LEU A 213 -11.19 2.09 4.11
N ASP A 214 -10.59 1.17 4.87
CA ASP A 214 -9.13 1.09 5.01
C ASP A 214 -8.44 0.63 3.71
N PRO A 215 -7.67 1.50 3.05
CA PRO A 215 -7.05 1.19 1.75
C PRO A 215 -5.97 0.09 1.81
N ARG A 216 -5.53 -0.29 3.01
CA ARG A 216 -4.65 -1.45 3.18
C ARG A 216 -5.35 -2.75 2.78
N TYR A 217 -6.68 -2.78 2.90
CA TYR A 217 -7.47 -4.00 2.80
C TYR A 217 -8.45 -3.98 1.63
N ARG A 218 -8.40 -2.96 0.78
CA ARG A 218 -9.29 -2.86 -0.39
C ARG A 218 -8.57 -2.31 -1.61
N TRP A 219 -9.13 -2.61 -2.76
CA TRP A 219 -8.81 -2.02 -4.03
C TRP A 219 -10.03 -1.31 -4.59
N GLY A 220 -9.84 -0.08 -5.04
CA GLY A 220 -10.88 0.74 -5.66
C GLY A 220 -10.38 2.16 -5.92
N PRO A 221 -11.07 2.92 -6.78
CA PRO A 221 -10.65 4.28 -7.11
C PRO A 221 -10.67 5.19 -5.88
N VAL A 222 -9.74 6.14 -5.89
CA VAL A 222 -9.71 7.26 -4.95
C VAL A 222 -10.98 8.07 -5.13
N GLY A 223 -11.74 8.30 -4.06
CA GLY A 223 -13.00 9.06 -4.13
C GLY A 223 -14.28 8.25 -3.94
N MET A 224 -14.19 6.92 -3.79
CA MET A 224 -15.30 6.10 -3.24
C MET A 224 -15.81 6.58 -1.87
N ASP A 225 -15.04 7.44 -1.21
CA ASP A 225 -15.28 7.92 0.14
C ASP A 225 -15.50 9.45 0.13
N ASP A 226 -16.41 9.93 -0.72
CA ASP A 226 -16.76 11.35 -0.84
C ASP A 226 -15.53 12.26 -1.12
N ASN A 227 -14.68 11.86 -2.09
CA ASN A 227 -13.44 12.57 -2.42
C ASN A 227 -12.50 12.76 -1.21
N SER A 228 -12.42 11.78 -0.31
CA SER A 228 -11.49 11.77 0.81
C SER A 228 -10.44 10.66 0.67
N ALA A 229 -9.28 10.85 1.31
CA ALA A 229 -8.27 9.81 1.50
C ALA A 229 -8.09 9.58 2.96
N PHE A 230 -7.85 8.33 3.30
CA PHE A 230 -7.68 7.90 4.67
C PHE A 230 -6.38 7.13 4.85
N ARG A 231 -5.81 7.29 6.04
CA ARG A 231 -4.83 6.34 6.55
C ARG A 231 -5.11 6.09 8.03
N TYR A 232 -5.01 4.83 8.42
CA TYR A 232 -5.42 4.36 9.73
C TYR A 232 -4.22 3.96 10.55
N SER A 233 -4.31 4.17 11.87
CA SER A 233 -3.42 3.53 12.84
C SER A 233 -3.52 2.01 12.72
N PRO A 234 -2.52 1.23 13.19
CA PRO A 234 -2.53 -0.21 13.03
C PRO A 234 -3.76 -0.88 13.66
N ARG A 235 -4.25 -0.40 14.82
CA ARG A 235 -5.49 -0.93 15.43
C ARG A 235 -6.74 -0.15 15.02
N GLN A 236 -6.63 0.71 14.01
CA GLN A 236 -7.71 1.52 13.45
C GLN A 236 -8.49 2.33 14.51
N GLN A 237 -7.83 2.75 15.59
CA GLN A 237 -8.45 3.63 16.60
C GLN A 237 -8.39 5.09 16.18
N VAL A 238 -7.43 5.42 15.33
CA VAL A 238 -7.23 6.77 14.79
C VAL A 238 -7.08 6.67 13.28
N ARG A 239 -7.59 7.67 12.56
CA ARG A 239 -7.27 7.88 11.16
C ARG A 239 -6.93 9.33 10.89
N VAL A 240 -6.11 9.54 9.87
CA VAL A 240 -5.98 10.84 9.21
C VAL A 240 -6.86 10.82 7.96
N ARG A 241 -7.66 11.88 7.79
CA ARG A 241 -8.46 12.15 6.61
C ARG A 241 -7.89 13.36 5.87
N VAL A 242 -7.77 13.26 4.56
CA VAL A 242 -7.43 14.38 3.68
C VAL A 242 -8.56 14.61 2.69
N ALA A 243 -9.10 15.85 2.64
CA ALA A 243 -10.23 16.18 1.77
C ALA A 243 -10.26 17.67 1.34
N PRO A 244 -10.63 17.99 0.08
CA PRO A 244 -10.99 17.06 -0.97
C PRO A 244 -9.76 16.45 -1.65
N LEU A 245 -9.91 15.28 -2.25
CA LEU A 245 -9.01 14.76 -3.27
C LEU A 245 -9.54 15.12 -4.63
N THR A 246 -8.71 15.79 -5.43
CA THR A 246 -8.94 16.01 -6.84
C THR A 246 -8.26 14.89 -7.60
N ALA A 247 -8.97 13.78 -7.84
CA ALA A 247 -8.46 12.65 -8.61
C ALA A 247 -8.47 12.91 -10.13
N ALA A 248 -9.23 13.91 -10.60
CA ALA A 248 -9.69 13.95 -11.99
C ALA A 248 -8.87 14.81 -12.96
N SER A 249 -7.97 15.70 -12.51
CA SER A 249 -7.25 16.58 -13.45
C SER A 249 -6.09 17.33 -12.79
N TYR A 250 -4.93 17.29 -13.44
CA TYR A 250 -3.76 18.09 -13.05
C TYR A 250 -3.99 19.60 -13.19
N LEU A 251 -5.00 20.02 -13.94
CA LEU A 251 -5.40 21.42 -14.10
C LEU A 251 -6.15 21.95 -12.88
N GLU A 252 -6.55 21.09 -11.94
CA GLU A 252 -7.24 21.48 -10.71
C GLU A 252 -6.33 21.58 -9.47
N TYR A 253 -5.03 21.36 -9.62
CA TYR A 253 -4.05 21.50 -8.55
C TYR A 253 -3.93 22.97 -8.12
N ARG A 254 -4.70 23.33 -7.10
CA ARG A 254 -4.66 24.65 -6.46
C ARG A 254 -4.10 24.51 -5.06
N SER A 255 -3.10 25.34 -4.74
CA SER A 255 -2.54 25.40 -3.39
C SER A 255 -3.62 25.68 -2.35
N GLY A 256 -3.51 25.06 -1.18
CA GLY A 256 -4.38 25.35 -0.05
C GLY A 256 -5.77 24.71 -0.11
N ARG A 257 -6.09 23.92 -1.14
CA ARG A 257 -7.47 23.42 -1.33
C ARG A 257 -7.84 22.32 -0.32
N GLN A 258 -6.86 21.57 0.15
CA GLN A 258 -7.07 20.37 0.96
C GLN A 258 -7.08 20.68 2.46
N GLN A 259 -7.84 19.90 3.21
CA GLN A 259 -7.85 19.92 4.67
C GLN A 259 -7.32 18.59 5.18
N VAL A 260 -6.57 18.63 6.26
CA VAL A 260 -6.15 17.42 6.98
C VAL A 260 -6.79 17.42 8.35
N SER A 261 -7.53 16.35 8.65
CA SER A 261 -8.10 16.11 9.98
C SER A 261 -7.64 14.77 10.53
N VAL A 262 -7.43 14.73 11.84
CA VAL A 262 -7.26 13.49 12.61
C VAL A 262 -8.58 13.17 13.27
N GLU A 263 -9.02 11.93 13.15
CA GLU A 263 -10.32 11.46 13.63
C GLU A 263 -10.08 10.21 14.48
N TRP A 264 -10.67 10.21 15.67
CA TRP A 264 -10.65 9.08 16.59
C TRP A 264 -11.95 8.30 16.44
N ARG A 265 -11.86 7.00 16.65
CA ARG A 265 -13.00 6.08 16.52
C ARG A 265 -14.12 6.37 17.53
N ASP A 266 -13.80 7.05 18.63
CA ASP A 266 -14.75 7.52 19.64
C ASP A 266 -15.55 8.77 19.21
N GLY A 267 -15.32 9.29 18.00
CA GLY A 267 -16.01 10.45 17.44
C GLY A 267 -15.29 11.77 17.62
N ARG A 268 -14.17 11.82 18.35
CA ARG A 268 -13.34 13.04 18.41
C ARG A 268 -12.72 13.32 17.05
N SER A 269 -12.50 14.60 16.76
CA SER A 269 -11.83 15.06 15.54
C SER A 269 -11.05 16.34 15.80
N ARG A 270 -9.94 16.52 15.09
CA ARG A 270 -9.14 17.76 15.09
C ARG A 270 -8.63 18.05 13.68
N VAL A 271 -8.80 19.29 13.23
CA VAL A 271 -8.13 19.79 12.03
C VAL A 271 -6.69 20.13 12.37
N VAL A 272 -5.74 19.63 11.59
CA VAL A 272 -4.29 19.84 11.78
C VAL A 272 -3.66 20.70 10.68
N ILE A 273 -4.30 20.71 9.52
CA ILE A 273 -3.98 21.64 8.43
C ILE A 273 -5.31 22.13 7.86
N GLU A 274 -5.57 23.42 8.02
CA GLU A 274 -6.78 24.08 7.51
C GLU A 274 -6.67 24.43 6.02
N ARG A 275 -7.82 24.44 5.33
CA ARG A 275 -7.89 24.92 3.94
C ARG A 275 -7.46 26.39 3.88
N GLY A 276 -6.72 26.72 2.84
CA GLY A 276 -6.18 28.06 2.59
C GLY A 276 -4.94 28.40 3.40
N GLN A 277 -4.56 27.60 4.41
CA GLN A 277 -3.42 27.88 5.30
C GLN A 277 -2.15 27.11 4.96
N HIS A 278 -2.04 26.62 3.72
CA HIS A 278 -0.86 25.92 3.27
C HIS A 278 -0.56 26.14 1.79
N PRO A 279 0.73 26.04 1.37
CA PRO A 279 1.13 26.26 -0.01
C PRO A 279 1.03 24.99 -0.89
N TRP A 280 0.79 23.83 -0.29
CA TRP A 280 0.78 22.55 -1.02
C TRP A 280 -0.41 22.43 -1.97
N VAL A 281 -0.15 21.93 -3.17
CA VAL A 281 -1.16 21.60 -4.18
C VAL A 281 -1.72 20.19 -3.98
N GLN A 282 -0.97 19.33 -3.29
CA GLN A 282 -1.36 17.97 -2.96
C GLN A 282 -0.86 17.60 -1.56
N ILE A 283 -1.68 16.84 -0.84
CA ILE A 283 -1.44 16.25 0.45
C ILE A 283 -2.03 14.84 0.36
N LEU A 284 -1.23 13.84 0.72
CA LEU A 284 -1.64 12.44 0.80
C LEU A 284 -1.32 11.92 2.20
N PRO A 285 -2.27 11.24 2.87
CA PRO A 285 -2.00 10.65 4.17
C PRO A 285 -1.09 9.42 4.03
N ARG A 286 -0.04 9.30 4.85
CA ARG A 286 0.91 8.18 4.83
C ARG A 286 0.87 7.32 6.08
N ASP A 287 0.74 7.92 7.26
CA ASP A 287 0.57 7.19 8.53
C ASP A 287 0.01 8.07 9.65
N VAL A 288 -0.45 7.44 10.74
CA VAL A 288 -0.83 8.10 11.99
C VAL A 288 -0.51 7.20 13.18
N THR A 289 -0.02 7.78 14.28
CA THR A 289 0.26 7.00 15.50
C THR A 289 -1.03 6.56 16.20
N GLU A 290 -0.95 5.50 17.00
CA GLU A 290 -2.13 4.91 17.67
C GLU A 290 -2.81 5.86 18.66
N ASP A 291 -2.06 6.81 19.23
CA ASP A 291 -2.57 7.87 20.09
C ASP A 291 -3.08 9.10 19.31
N GLY A 292 -2.83 9.15 18.00
CA GLY A 292 -3.14 10.29 17.14
C GLY A 292 -2.26 11.52 17.39
N ARG A 293 -1.14 11.39 18.09
CA ARG A 293 -0.22 12.50 18.34
C ARG A 293 0.55 12.92 17.10
N TRP A 294 0.92 11.97 16.23
CA TRP A 294 1.73 12.24 15.05
C TRP A 294 1.02 11.77 13.79
N VAL A 295 1.06 12.61 12.76
CA VAL A 295 0.56 12.30 11.42
C VAL A 295 1.72 12.42 10.45
N LEU A 296 1.83 11.46 9.54
CA LEU A 296 2.79 11.47 8.44
C LEU A 296 2.03 11.76 7.13
N LEU A 297 2.48 12.76 6.40
CA LEU A 297 1.89 13.22 5.15
C LEU A 297 2.95 13.25 4.05
N SER A 298 2.54 12.94 2.82
CA SER A 298 3.30 13.33 1.64
C SER A 298 2.67 14.58 1.06
N VAL A 299 3.46 15.62 0.85
CA VAL A 299 2.98 16.93 0.44
C VAL A 299 3.69 17.38 -0.81
N GLY A 300 2.91 17.78 -1.81
CA GLY A 300 3.37 18.24 -3.11
C GLY A 300 3.28 19.76 -3.22
N LYS A 301 4.33 20.39 -3.75
CA LYS A 301 4.31 21.79 -4.21
C LYS A 301 4.59 21.78 -5.70
N GLN A 302 3.75 22.47 -6.46
CA GLN A 302 4.09 22.83 -7.83
C GLN A 302 5.04 24.01 -7.78
N LYS A 303 6.25 23.86 -8.30
CA LYS A 303 7.17 25.01 -8.46
C LYS A 303 6.90 25.72 -9.79
N ASP A 304 6.64 24.93 -10.84
CA ASP A 304 6.45 25.38 -12.23
C ASP A 304 5.71 24.25 -13.01
N GLU A 305 5.31 24.47 -14.27
CA GLU A 305 4.50 23.52 -15.07
C GLU A 305 5.10 22.11 -15.14
N GLU A 306 6.42 22.00 -15.09
CA GLU A 306 7.16 20.73 -15.24
C GLU A 306 7.75 20.19 -13.92
N ASN A 307 7.80 21.01 -12.86
CA ASN A 307 8.55 20.69 -11.64
C ASN A 307 7.62 20.48 -10.43
N PHE A 308 7.37 19.21 -10.12
CA PHE A 308 6.67 18.81 -8.89
C PHE A 308 7.70 18.47 -7.80
N HIS A 309 7.56 19.13 -6.66
CA HIS A 309 8.37 18.86 -5.48
C HIS A 309 7.51 18.13 -4.44
N SER A 310 7.91 16.91 -4.06
CA SER A 310 7.25 16.17 -2.98
C SER A 310 8.11 16.15 -1.73
N GLU A 311 7.47 16.23 -0.57
CA GLU A 311 8.10 16.20 0.74
C GLU A 311 7.35 15.23 1.65
N LEU A 312 8.09 14.58 2.55
CA LEU A 312 7.51 13.80 3.63
C LEU A 312 7.49 14.62 4.92
N LEU A 313 6.29 14.92 5.41
CA LEU A 313 6.03 15.85 6.51
C LEU A 313 5.40 15.11 7.69
N ALA A 314 6.04 15.15 8.86
CA ALA A 314 5.38 14.77 10.11
C ALA A 314 4.80 16.00 10.81
N VAL A 315 3.58 15.86 11.32
CA VAL A 315 2.87 16.91 12.05
C VAL A 315 2.54 16.40 13.45
N GLU A 316 2.97 17.15 14.48
CA GLU A 316 2.56 16.94 15.86
C GLU A 316 1.17 17.54 16.06
N VAL A 317 0.17 16.70 16.22
CA VAL A 317 -1.24 17.07 16.26
C VAL A 317 -1.57 18.04 17.40
N PRO A 318 -1.04 17.89 18.65
CA PRO A 318 -1.35 18.85 19.72
C PRO A 318 -0.87 20.28 19.47
N THR A 319 0.29 20.44 18.84
CA THR A 319 1.05 21.71 18.77
C THR A 319 1.14 22.29 17.35
N ASP A 320 0.67 21.54 16.35
CA ASP A 320 0.77 21.82 14.92
C ASP A 320 2.23 22.03 14.44
N ARG A 321 3.21 21.56 15.22
CA ARG A 321 4.63 21.57 14.85
C ARG A 321 4.86 20.60 13.69
N ARG A 322 5.74 21.00 12.78
CA ARG A 322 5.99 20.30 11.51
C ARG A 322 7.46 19.94 11.36
N TYR A 323 7.72 18.73 10.89
CA TYR A 323 9.06 18.17 10.73
C TYR A 323 9.18 17.57 9.34
N SER A 324 10.14 18.06 8.56
CA SER A 324 10.42 17.55 7.22
C SER A 324 11.41 16.40 7.30
N TYR A 325 11.08 15.27 6.67
CA TYR A 325 11.97 14.10 6.60
C TYR A 325 12.80 14.07 5.32
N VAL A 326 12.20 14.37 4.16
CA VAL A 326 12.87 14.24 2.86
C VAL A 326 12.26 15.22 1.87
N GLN A 327 13.12 15.87 1.09
CA GLN A 327 12.77 16.52 -0.18
C GLN A 327 13.01 15.50 -1.30
N LEU A 328 11.93 14.95 -1.86
CA LEU A 328 12.01 14.07 -3.03
C LEU A 328 12.21 14.98 -4.25
N SER A 329 13.46 15.10 -4.72
CA SER A 329 13.73 15.81 -5.97
C SER A 329 13.21 14.99 -7.14
N GLY A 330 12.48 15.61 -8.06
CA GLY A 330 11.99 14.98 -9.30
C GLY A 330 13.09 14.61 -10.31
N LYS A 331 14.37 14.58 -9.89
CA LYS A 331 15.51 14.24 -10.75
C LYS A 331 16.37 13.18 -10.06
N GLY A 332 16.08 11.92 -10.37
CA GLY A 332 16.98 10.79 -10.11
C GLY A 332 16.56 9.90 -8.96
N VAL A 333 15.67 8.94 -9.23
CA VAL A 333 15.97 7.49 -9.16
C VAL A 333 14.99 6.77 -10.12
N GLY A 334 15.52 6.29 -11.25
CA GLY A 334 15.32 4.92 -11.74
C GLY A 334 13.93 4.34 -12.06
N LEU A 335 12.80 4.99 -11.81
CA LEU A 335 11.51 4.54 -12.35
C LEU A 335 11.13 5.49 -13.48
N VAL A 336 11.54 5.12 -14.70
CA VAL A 336 11.05 5.73 -15.95
C VAL A 336 9.57 5.41 -16.07
N GLY A 337 8.77 6.26 -15.44
CA GLY A 337 7.35 6.39 -15.62
C GLY A 337 7.06 7.87 -15.52
N THR A 338 6.18 8.36 -16.39
CA THR A 338 5.57 9.69 -16.31
C THR A 338 5.24 10.09 -14.86
N PRO A 339 5.08 11.40 -14.54
CA PRO A 339 4.53 11.85 -13.27
C PRO A 339 3.08 11.34 -13.14
N ARG A 340 2.95 10.04 -12.85
CA ARG A 340 1.69 9.39 -12.51
C ARG A 340 1.27 10.05 -11.21
N LEU A 341 0.04 10.58 -11.19
CA LEU A 341 -0.63 10.98 -9.97
C LEU A 341 -0.32 9.92 -8.92
N GLU A 342 0.43 10.29 -7.88
CA GLU A 342 0.60 9.41 -6.75
C GLU A 342 -0.80 9.20 -6.17
N THR A 343 -1.35 8.00 -6.35
CA THR A 343 -2.52 7.62 -5.58
C THR A 343 -2.06 7.38 -4.15
N PRO A 344 -2.88 7.71 -3.14
CA PRO A 344 -2.55 7.43 -1.74
C PRO A 344 -2.31 5.93 -1.44
N TYR A 345 -2.59 5.03 -2.40
CA TYR A 345 -2.71 3.60 -2.18
C TYR A 345 -1.72 2.73 -2.98
N ASP A 346 -0.95 3.30 -3.92
CA ASP A 346 -0.08 2.57 -4.88
C ASP A 346 1.43 2.59 -4.57
N ARG A 347 1.89 3.14 -3.43
CA ARG A 347 3.32 3.40 -3.20
C ARG A 347 3.87 2.94 -1.84
N PRO A 348 5.19 2.66 -1.77
CA PRO A 348 5.82 1.97 -0.66
C PRO A 348 5.56 2.58 0.73
N LEU A 349 5.62 1.70 1.71
CA LEU A 349 5.12 1.90 3.07
C LEU A 349 6.03 2.86 3.85
N TYR A 350 5.84 4.16 3.68
CA TYR A 350 6.25 5.14 4.68
C TYR A 350 5.33 5.04 5.88
N GLN A 351 5.89 4.69 7.04
CA GLN A 351 5.17 4.57 8.30
C GLN A 351 6.05 4.98 9.47
N PHE A 352 5.43 5.41 10.56
CA PHE A 352 6.17 5.58 11.80
C PHE A 352 6.70 4.22 12.29
N TRP A 353 7.92 4.21 12.78
CA TRP A 353 8.54 3.04 13.36
C TRP A 353 7.87 2.71 14.70
N ARG A 354 7.47 1.46 14.89
CA ARG A 354 6.73 0.99 16.06
C ARG A 354 7.53 0.04 16.95
N GLY A 355 8.86 0.07 16.86
CA GLY A 355 9.79 -0.69 17.72
C GLY A 355 9.84 -2.21 17.49
N GLU A 356 8.74 -2.83 17.02
CA GLU A 356 8.63 -4.29 16.97
C GLU A 356 8.08 -4.86 15.65
N SER A 357 7.55 -4.02 14.75
CA SER A 357 6.71 -4.45 13.61
C SER A 357 7.46 -4.91 12.35
N LEU A 358 8.78 -5.05 12.42
CA LEU A 358 9.59 -5.71 11.39
C LEU A 358 10.71 -6.45 12.12
N ARG A 359 10.39 -7.58 12.78
CA ARG A 359 11.44 -8.54 13.11
C ARG A 359 12.06 -8.95 11.79
N THR A 360 13.22 -8.39 11.47
CA THR A 360 14.19 -9.07 10.62
C THR A 360 14.31 -10.48 11.23
N PRO A 361 14.03 -11.56 10.49
CA PRO A 361 14.46 -12.86 10.97
C PRO A 361 15.95 -12.73 11.22
N SER A 362 16.37 -13.07 12.43
CA SER A 362 17.76 -13.10 12.85
C SER A 362 18.58 -13.65 11.69
N ALA A 363 19.56 -12.86 11.22
CA ALA A 363 20.41 -13.23 10.10
C ALA A 363 20.84 -14.70 10.26
N CYS A 364 20.30 -15.58 9.42
CA CYS A 364 20.98 -16.83 9.14
C CYS A 364 22.28 -16.40 8.48
N VAL A 365 23.34 -16.38 9.26
CA VAL A 365 24.71 -16.28 8.78
C VAL A 365 24.84 -17.35 7.71
N TYR A 366 24.91 -16.91 6.46
CA TYR A 366 25.25 -17.77 5.34
C TYR A 366 26.73 -18.13 5.55
N GLN A 367 27.00 -19.22 6.27
CA GLN A 367 28.26 -19.92 6.11
C GLN A 367 28.18 -20.59 4.74
N GLY A 368 28.86 -19.97 3.78
CA GLY A 368 29.00 -20.53 2.46
C GLY A 368 29.70 -21.88 2.56
N ASP A 369 29.07 -22.89 1.97
CA ASP A 369 29.74 -24.05 1.38
C ASP A 369 28.76 -24.73 0.42
N GLY A 370 29.22 -25.01 -0.80
CA GLY A 370 28.58 -25.97 -1.72
C GLY A 370 27.81 -25.39 -2.91
N LEU A 371 28.51 -24.73 -3.83
CA LEU A 371 28.11 -24.75 -5.25
C LEU A 371 28.49 -26.12 -5.82
N SER A 372 27.51 -27.01 -5.99
CA SER A 372 27.61 -28.09 -6.99
C SER A 372 26.23 -28.51 -7.51
N GLU A 373 26.13 -28.42 -8.84
CA GLU A 373 25.33 -29.27 -9.73
C GLU A 373 23.81 -29.38 -9.51
N PHE A 374 23.04 -28.61 -10.28
CA PHE A 374 21.74 -29.08 -10.77
C PHE A 374 21.64 -28.86 -12.28
N GLY A 375 21.96 -29.93 -13.01
CA GLY A 375 21.68 -30.09 -14.43
C GLY A 375 20.18 -30.27 -14.67
N ALA A 376 19.68 -29.58 -15.69
CA ALA A 376 18.35 -29.76 -16.24
C ALA A 376 18.23 -31.15 -16.89
N ARG A 377 17.20 -31.92 -16.49
CA ARG A 377 16.64 -32.98 -17.33
C ARG A 377 15.20 -32.59 -17.67
N TYR A 378 15.02 -32.14 -18.91
CA TYR A 378 13.76 -32.23 -19.61
C TYR A 378 13.67 -33.65 -20.16
N ASP A 379 12.72 -34.46 -19.70
CA ASP A 379 12.30 -35.65 -20.44
C ASP A 379 11.02 -35.33 -21.21
N ARG A 380 11.09 -35.56 -22.51
CA ARG A 380 9.96 -35.67 -23.42
C ARG A 380 9.32 -37.04 -23.22
N THR A 381 8.01 -37.08 -23.05
CA THR A 381 7.14 -38.01 -23.78
C THR A 381 5.73 -37.46 -23.80
#